data_AF-A0A497HWE0-F1
#
_entry.id   AF-A0A497HWE0-F1
#
_cell.length_a   1.000
_cell.length_b   1.000
_cell.length_c   1.000
_cell.angle_alpha   90.00
_cell.angle_beta   90.00
_cell.angle_gamma   90.00
#
_symmetry.space_group_name_H-M   'P 1'
#
loop_
_entity.id
_entity.type
_entity.pdbx_description
1 polymer ?
#
loop_
_entity_poly.entity_id
_entity_poly.type
_entity_poly.pdbx_seq_one_letter_code
_entity_poly.pdbx_strand_id
1 'polypeptide(L)'
;MREAPPPVRDVLLKLFWTDKEAFSRCRIVYRSRGSPGDVSSLLGERVVHLGRSFIEAGGLTLPYHRVLKVVLNGKVLWERVRK
;
A
#
# COMPACT_ATOMS: atom_id res chain seq x y z
N MET A 1 -22.66 -5.61 -13.15
CA MET A 1 -22.06 -5.36 -11.82
C MET A 1 -20.60 -5.05 -12.02
N ARG A 2 -20.09 -3.90 -11.55
CA ARG A 2 -18.64 -3.69 -11.47
C ARG A 2 -18.17 -4.38 -10.18
N GLU A 3 -17.31 -5.38 -10.30
CA GLU A 3 -16.70 -6.03 -9.15
C GLU A 3 -15.97 -4.98 -8.30
N ALA A 4 -16.12 -5.05 -6.98
CA ALA A 4 -15.34 -4.21 -6.10
C ALA A 4 -13.85 -4.56 -6.30
N PRO A 5 -12.93 -3.58 -6.31
CA PRO A 5 -11.52 -3.89 -6.41
C PRO A 5 -11.10 -4.79 -5.23
N PRO A 6 -10.15 -5.71 -5.45
CA PRO A 6 -9.68 -6.60 -4.40
C PRO A 6 -9.17 -5.78 -3.19
N PRO A 7 -9.18 -6.35 -1.98
CA PRO A 7 -8.57 -5.69 -0.82
C PRO A 7 -7.11 -5.33 -1.11
N VAL A 8 -6.67 -4.15 -0.65
CA VAL A 8 -5.27 -3.68 -0.85
C VAL A 8 -4.23 -4.68 -0.33
N ARG A 9 -4.57 -5.41 0.74
CA ARG A 9 -3.74 -6.48 1.29
C ARG A 9 -3.42 -7.55 0.24
N ASP A 10 -4.41 -7.95 -0.54
CA ASP A 10 -4.26 -9.04 -1.49
C ASP A 10 -3.41 -8.59 -2.70
N VAL A 11 -3.55 -7.32 -3.11
CA VAL A 11 -2.68 -6.71 -4.11
C VAL A 11 -1.23 -6.68 -3.64
N LEU A 12 -1.00 -6.22 -2.40
CA LEU A 12 0.34 -6.13 -1.83
C LEU A 12 0.97 -7.51 -1.61
N LEU A 13 0.22 -8.48 -1.09
CA LEU A 13 0.71 -9.85 -0.92
C LEU A 13 1.04 -10.50 -2.25
N LYS A 14 0.15 -10.38 -3.24
CA LYS A 14 0.42 -10.89 -4.58
C LYS A 14 1.73 -10.31 -5.10
N LEU A 15 1.87 -8.99 -5.10
CA LEU A 15 3.09 -8.33 -5.58
C LEU A 15 4.34 -8.75 -4.79
N PHE A 16 4.27 -8.79 -3.46
CA PHE A 16 5.38 -9.17 -2.58
C PHE A 16 5.92 -10.58 -2.86
N TRP A 17 5.04 -11.53 -3.16
CA TRP A 17 5.42 -12.92 -3.42
C TRP A 17 5.74 -13.22 -4.89
N THR A 18 5.12 -12.51 -5.83
CA THR A 18 5.34 -12.77 -7.27
C THR A 18 6.53 -12.00 -7.84
N ASP A 19 6.80 -10.79 -7.36
CA ASP A 19 7.87 -9.94 -7.89
C ASP A 19 8.41 -8.99 -6.82
N LYS A 20 9.45 -9.44 -6.11
CA LYS A 20 10.08 -8.67 -5.04
C LYS A 20 10.75 -7.39 -5.53
N GLU A 21 11.28 -7.37 -6.74
CA GLU A 21 11.90 -6.16 -7.30
C GLU A 21 10.85 -5.10 -7.66
N ALA A 22 9.74 -5.51 -8.25
CA ALA A 22 8.62 -4.60 -8.46
C ALA A 22 8.04 -4.14 -7.13
N PHE A 23 7.94 -5.02 -6.14
CA PHE A 23 7.48 -4.66 -4.81
C PHE A 23 8.39 -3.59 -4.17
N SER A 24 9.72 -3.74 -4.23
CA SER A 24 10.63 -2.77 -3.61
C SER A 24 10.47 -1.36 -4.19
N ARG A 25 10.18 -1.26 -5.49
CA ARG A 25 9.92 -0.01 -6.22
C ARG A 25 8.50 0.53 -6.08
N CYS A 26 7.58 -0.22 -5.49
CA CYS A 26 6.20 0.23 -5.35
C CYS A 26 6.11 1.35 -4.30
N ARG A 27 5.20 2.30 -4.52
CA ARG A 27 4.88 3.39 -3.60
C ARG A 27 3.51 3.15 -2.99
N ILE A 28 3.48 3.01 -1.67
CA ILE A 28 2.28 2.84 -0.87
C ILE A 28 1.91 4.20 -0.29
N VAL A 29 0.81 4.77 -0.75
CA VAL A 29 0.29 6.06 -0.31
C VAL A 29 -0.78 5.83 0.75
N TYR A 30 -0.67 6.50 1.88
CA TYR A 30 -1.54 6.29 3.03
C TYR A 30 -1.91 7.59 3.74
N ARG A 31 -3.00 7.55 4.51
CA ARG A 31 -3.40 8.65 5.36
C ARG A 31 -2.58 8.69 6.65
N SER A 32 -1.87 9.79 6.88
CA SER A 32 -1.09 10.07 8.10
C SER A 32 -1.88 10.97 9.04
N ARG A 33 -1.57 10.94 10.35
CA ARG A 33 -2.14 11.88 11.34
C ARG A 33 -1.11 12.98 11.57
N GLY A 34 -1.38 14.22 11.11
CA GLY A 34 -0.60 15.40 11.49
C GLY A 34 0.34 16.03 10.43
N SER A 35 0.16 15.75 9.14
CA SER A 35 0.86 16.51 8.06
C SER A 35 -0.15 17.36 7.29
N PRO A 36 0.23 18.53 6.75
CA PRO A 36 -0.65 19.32 5.88
C PRO A 36 -1.15 18.46 4.71
N GLY A 37 -2.47 18.21 4.64
CA GLY A 37 -3.09 17.35 3.63
C GLY A 37 -3.30 15.88 4.04
N ASP A 38 -2.86 15.46 5.23
CA ASP A 38 -3.07 14.12 5.83
C ASP A 38 -2.61 12.92 4.98
N VAL A 39 -1.69 13.08 4.03
CA VAL A 39 -1.21 11.99 3.17
C VAL A 39 0.31 11.86 3.25
N SER A 40 0.78 10.63 3.35
CA SER A 40 2.20 10.29 3.28
C SER A 40 2.38 9.07 2.38
N SER A 41 3.64 8.78 2.01
CA SER A 41 3.95 7.60 1.22
C SER A 41 5.22 6.92 1.70
N LEU A 42 5.27 5.59 1.55
CA LEU A 42 6.48 4.80 1.77
C LEU A 42 6.78 3.94 0.54
N LEU A 43 8.06 3.66 0.32
CA LEU A 43 8.51 2.71 -0.71
C LEU A 43 8.43 1.29 -0.17
N GLY A 44 8.09 0.34 -1.05
CA GLY A 44 7.96 -1.07 -0.69
C GLY A 44 9.27 -1.66 -0.16
N GLU A 45 10.43 -1.13 -0.56
CA GLU A 45 11.74 -1.52 -0.01
C GLU A 45 11.83 -1.32 1.51
N ARG A 46 11.05 -0.39 2.08
CA ARG A 46 11.02 -0.12 3.52
C ARG A 46 10.14 -1.11 4.28
N VAL A 47 9.31 -1.90 3.59
CA VAL A 47 8.40 -2.86 4.21
C VAL A 47 9.20 -4.08 4.65
N VAL A 48 9.13 -4.35 5.94
CA VAL A 48 9.79 -5.48 6.60
C VAL A 48 8.84 -6.67 6.67
N HIS A 49 7.56 -6.43 6.93
CA HIS A 49 6.57 -7.48 7.11
C HIS A 49 5.17 -7.05 6.66
N LEU A 50 4.44 -7.99 6.03
CA LEU A 50 3.02 -7.85 5.69
C LEU A 50 2.20 -8.70 6.64
N GLY A 51 1.70 -8.08 7.72
CA GLY A 51 0.86 -8.73 8.71
C GLY A 51 -0.57 -8.96 8.24
N ARG A 52 -1.39 -9.54 9.12
CA ARG A 52 -2.81 -9.83 8.82
C ARG A 52 -3.63 -8.57 8.55
N SER A 53 -3.41 -7.50 9.32
CA SER A 53 -4.20 -6.25 9.25
C SER A 53 -3.34 -4.98 9.05
N PHE A 54 -2.03 -5.12 8.97
CA PHE A 54 -1.09 -4.00 8.88
C PHE A 54 0.14 -4.35 8.04
N ILE A 55 0.86 -3.29 7.65
CA ILE A 55 2.16 -3.28 7.00
C ILE A 55 3.15 -2.76 8.04
N GLU A 56 4.27 -3.45 8.23
CA GLU A 56 5.37 -2.99 9.07
C GLU A 56 6.49 -2.48 8.17
N ALA A 57 6.94 -1.24 8.39
CA ALA A 57 7.97 -0.62 7.57
C ALA A 57 8.89 0.29 8.39
N GLY A 58 10.18 -0.05 8.50
CA GLY A 58 11.22 0.80 9.10
C GLY A 58 10.82 1.56 10.37
N GLY A 59 10.22 0.85 11.34
CA GLY A 59 9.80 1.41 12.64
C GLY A 59 8.37 1.97 12.70
N LEU A 60 7.58 1.91 11.61
CA LEU A 60 6.17 2.31 11.60
C LEU A 60 5.26 1.12 11.29
N THR A 61 4.07 1.13 11.91
CA THR A 61 2.99 0.18 11.64
C THR A 61 1.85 0.89 10.93
N LEU A 62 1.57 0.48 9.69
CA LEU A 62 0.56 1.07 8.82
C LEU A 62 -0.62 0.10 8.61
N PRO A 63 -1.80 0.37 9.20
CA PRO A 63 -2.99 -0.43 8.92
C PRO A 63 -3.43 -0.35 7.45
N TYR A 64 -3.86 -1.47 6.86
CA TYR A 64 -4.29 -1.51 5.45
C TYR A 64 -5.44 -0.54 5.15
N HIS A 65 -6.36 -0.33 6.11
CA HIS A 65 -7.50 0.58 5.94
C HIS A 65 -7.08 2.06 5.80
N ARG A 66 -5.81 2.39 6.04
CA ARG A 66 -5.27 3.74 5.81
C ARG A 66 -4.62 3.89 4.45
N VAL A 67 -4.38 2.81 3.73
CA VAL A 67 -3.81 2.86 2.37
C VAL A 67 -4.86 3.47 1.45
N LEU A 68 -4.43 4.47 0.68
CA LEU A 68 -5.24 5.21 -0.28
C LEU A 68 -4.94 4.73 -1.69
N LYS A 69 -3.68 4.41 -1.99
CA LYS A 69 -3.23 4.06 -3.33
C LYS A 69 -1.93 3.27 -3.30
N VAL A 70 -1.77 2.36 -4.26
CA VAL A 70 -0.51 1.66 -4.54
C VAL A 70 -0.11 1.97 -5.98
N VAL A 71 1.10 2.49 -6.16
CA VAL A 71 1.65 2.91 -7.45
C VAL A 71 2.93 2.16 -7.73
N LEU A 72 3.09 1.64 -8.94
CA LEU A 72 4.33 1.01 -9.40
C LEU A 72 4.76 1.68 -10.70
N ASN A 73 5.97 2.24 -10.73
CA ASN A 73 6.54 2.91 -11.91
C ASN A 73 5.57 3.91 -12.56
N GLY A 74 4.88 4.72 -11.74
CA GLY A 74 3.88 5.70 -12.19
C GLY A 74 2.49 5.13 -12.52
N LYS A 75 2.34 3.81 -12.61
CA LYS A 75 1.05 3.14 -12.85
C LYS A 75 0.32 2.82 -11.55
N VAL A 76 -0.97 3.13 -11.50
CA VAL A 76 -1.82 2.78 -10.36
C VAL A 76 -2.14 1.29 -10.39
N LEU A 77 -1.65 0.53 -9.41
CA LEU A 77 -2.00 -0.88 -9.25
C LEU A 77 -3.29 -1.07 -8.46
N TRP A 78 -3.53 -0.17 -7.50
CA TRP A 78 -4.71 -0.19 -6.66
C TRP A 78 -5.01 1.21 -6.15
N GLU A 79 -6.28 1.54 -6.04
CA GLU A 79 -6.75 2.78 -5.43
C GLU A 79 -8.00 2.52 -4.62
N ARG A 80 -8.09 3.18 -3.46
CA ARG A 80 -9.26 3.09 -2.61
C ARG A 80 -10.42 3.79 -3.28
N VAL A 81 -11.45 3.02 -3.65
CA VAL A 81 -12.72 3.58 -4.11
C VAL A 81 -13.36 4.33 -2.96
N ARG A 82 -13.50 5.66 -3.11
CA ARG A 82 -14.37 6.45 -2.24
C ARG A 82 -15.81 6.15 -2.68
N LYS A 83 -16.61 5.60 -1.78
CA LYS A 83 -18.07 5.65 -1.90
C LYS A 83 -18.54 7.04 -1.48
#